data_AF-A0A2M7EBF2-F1
#
_entry.id   AF-A0A2M7EBF2-F1
#
_cell.length_a   1.000
_cell.length_b   1.000
_cell.length_c   1.000
_cell.angle_alpha   90.00
_cell.angle_beta   90.00
_cell.angle_gamma   90.00
#
_symmetry.space_group_name_H-M   'P 1'
#
loop_
_entity.id
_entity.type
_entity.pdbx_description
1 polymer ?
#
loop_
_entity_poly.entity_id
_entity_poly.type
_entity_poly.pdbx_seq_one_letter_code
_entity_poly.pdbx_strand_id
1 'polypeptide(L)'
;MIELDGATLEGGGQLLRTVVALAAITKKPCRVFNIRKNRPKPGLMPQHLLGIQALAQLCNGRLEGDFLGSEEIKFYPGESYRNRISINIPTAGSITLILQTLIPPALFTRAVAKGEEETLVSSPAPEPVKITFDGGATDTFFSPTVDHFRYVFLKNLEKIGGKVEINTLRRGYYPEGGAKVEVKILPTKLKNLNLTER
;
A
#
# COMPACT_ATOMS: atom_id res chain seq x y z
N MET A 1 -13.33 2.07 -16.55
CA MET A 1 -12.75 2.71 -15.35
C MET A 1 -13.81 2.66 -14.25
N ILE A 2 -13.45 2.27 -13.04
CA ILE A 2 -14.36 2.19 -11.89
C ILE A 2 -14.41 3.56 -11.20
N GLU A 3 -15.58 4.06 -10.85
CA GLU A 3 -15.73 5.35 -10.16
C GLU A 3 -16.26 5.14 -8.75
N LEU A 4 -15.64 5.82 -7.77
CA LEU A 4 -16.00 5.69 -6.37
C LEU A 4 -16.03 7.05 -5.67
N ASP A 5 -17.07 7.26 -4.87
CA ASP A 5 -17.20 8.42 -4.01
C ASP A 5 -16.40 8.22 -2.72
N GLY A 6 -15.34 9.03 -2.56
CA GLY A 6 -14.45 9.03 -1.39
C GLY A 6 -15.09 9.57 -0.11
N ALA A 7 -16.30 10.12 -0.16
CA ALA A 7 -17.10 10.48 1.00
C ALA A 7 -17.88 9.28 1.58
N THR A 8 -17.92 8.14 0.88
CA THR A 8 -18.64 6.93 1.29
C THR A 8 -18.18 6.43 2.66
N LEU A 9 -19.14 5.98 3.48
CA LEU A 9 -18.95 5.49 4.86
C LEU A 9 -18.19 6.51 5.73
N GLU A 10 -16.99 6.16 6.21
CA GLU A 10 -16.21 6.98 7.15
C GLU A 10 -15.57 8.21 6.48
N GLY A 11 -15.69 8.34 5.15
CA GLY A 11 -15.13 9.44 4.36
C GLY A 11 -13.64 9.66 4.63
N GLY A 12 -12.91 8.57 4.89
CA GLY A 12 -11.52 8.58 5.34
C GLY A 12 -10.53 8.23 4.24
N GLY A 13 -9.24 8.16 4.60
CA GLY A 13 -8.20 7.71 3.68
C GLY A 13 -8.23 6.20 3.38
N GLN A 14 -8.98 5.41 4.15
CA GLN A 14 -8.98 3.96 4.02
C GLN A 14 -9.59 3.50 2.69
N LEU A 15 -10.73 4.09 2.29
CA LEU A 15 -11.37 3.80 0.99
C LEU A 15 -10.37 4.01 -0.14
N LEU A 16 -9.71 5.17 -0.17
CA LEU A 16 -8.72 5.47 -1.20
C LEU A 16 -7.62 4.41 -1.28
N ARG A 17 -6.99 4.06 -0.15
CA ARG A 17 -5.90 3.05 -0.08
C ARG A 17 -6.36 1.70 -0.62
N THR A 18 -7.52 1.24 -0.19
CA THR A 18 -8.10 -0.05 -0.61
C THR A 18 -8.41 -0.05 -2.11
N VAL A 19 -9.04 1.01 -2.61
CA VAL A 19 -9.45 1.11 -4.01
C VAL A 19 -8.25 1.09 -4.95
N VAL A 20 -7.22 1.91 -4.69
CA VAL A 20 -6.06 1.93 -5.60
C VAL A 20 -5.28 0.61 -5.53
N ALA A 21 -5.19 -0.02 -4.35
CA ALA A 21 -4.55 -1.32 -4.21
C ALA A 21 -5.29 -2.40 -5.02
N LEU A 22 -6.63 -2.43 -4.93
CA LEU A 22 -7.45 -3.35 -5.72
C LEU A 22 -7.38 -3.05 -7.23
N ALA A 23 -7.35 -1.78 -7.63
CA ALA A 23 -7.14 -1.39 -9.01
C ALA A 23 -5.81 -1.93 -9.56
N ALA A 24 -4.73 -1.84 -8.77
CA ALA A 24 -3.42 -2.38 -9.13
C ALA A 24 -3.40 -3.92 -9.26
N ILE A 25 -4.10 -4.62 -8.37
CA ILE A 25 -4.24 -6.09 -8.42
C ILE A 25 -5.07 -6.52 -9.62
N THR A 26 -6.21 -5.87 -9.84
CA THR A 26 -7.20 -6.27 -10.85
C THR A 26 -6.95 -5.70 -12.24
N LYS A 27 -5.95 -4.81 -12.38
CA LYS A 27 -5.64 -4.09 -13.64
C LYS A 27 -6.79 -3.27 -14.19
N LYS A 28 -7.69 -2.82 -13.31
CA LYS A 28 -8.83 -1.97 -13.68
C LYS A 28 -8.55 -0.53 -13.24
N PRO A 29 -8.49 0.44 -14.17
CA PRO A 29 -8.36 1.85 -13.80
C PRO A 29 -9.50 2.29 -12.89
N CYS A 30 -9.22 3.20 -11.96
CA CYS A 30 -10.22 3.77 -11.06
C CYS A 30 -10.12 5.29 -10.95
N ARG A 31 -11.26 5.94 -10.66
CA ARG A 31 -11.37 7.34 -10.28
C ARG A 31 -12.01 7.40 -8.89
N VAL A 32 -11.37 8.14 -7.97
CA VAL A 32 -11.92 8.43 -6.65
C VAL A 32 -12.10 9.94 -6.55
N PHE A 33 -13.33 10.41 -6.38
CA PHE A 33 -13.68 11.82 -6.19
C PHE A 33 -14.16 12.06 -4.75
N ASN A 34 -14.36 13.30 -4.31
CA ASN A 34 -14.72 13.64 -2.92
C ASN A 34 -13.78 13.05 -1.86
N ILE A 35 -12.48 12.96 -2.15
CA ILE A 35 -11.50 12.35 -1.25
C ILE A 35 -11.51 13.10 0.09
N ARG A 36 -11.86 12.39 1.16
CA ARG A 36 -11.90 12.92 2.52
C ARG A 36 -12.79 14.16 2.68
N LYS A 37 -13.85 14.28 1.87
CA LYS A 37 -14.72 15.48 1.82
C LYS A 37 -15.27 15.91 3.19
N ASN A 38 -15.60 14.92 4.03
CA ASN A 38 -16.21 15.14 5.34
C ASN A 38 -15.17 15.24 6.49
N ARG A 39 -13.87 15.38 6.18
CA ARG A 39 -12.82 15.54 7.19
C ARG A 39 -12.45 17.01 7.36
N PRO A 40 -11.94 17.43 8.55
CA PRO A 40 -11.54 18.83 8.78
C PRO A 40 -10.53 19.38 7.77
N LYS A 41 -9.67 18.50 7.24
CA LYS A 41 -8.79 18.80 6.10
C LYS A 41 -9.16 17.83 4.97
N PRO A 42 -9.91 18.24 3.93
CA PRO A 42 -10.26 17.37 2.82
C PRO A 42 -9.05 17.09 1.91
N GLY A 43 -9.23 16.18 0.95
CA GLY A 43 -8.25 15.84 -0.07
C GLY A 43 -7.07 14.99 0.41
N LEU A 44 -6.10 14.82 -0.49
CA LEU A 44 -4.88 14.03 -0.29
C LEU A 44 -3.93 14.67 0.74
N MET A 45 -3.77 14.03 1.90
CA MET A 45 -2.65 14.31 2.84
C MET A 45 -1.36 13.61 2.37
N PRO A 46 -0.16 13.98 2.90
CA PRO A 46 1.12 13.41 2.46
C PRO A 46 1.18 11.88 2.41
N GLN A 47 0.67 11.17 3.42
CA GLN A 47 0.68 9.70 3.42
C GLN A 47 -0.23 9.08 2.35
N HIS A 48 -1.30 9.77 1.95
CA HIS A 48 -2.15 9.30 0.85
C HIS A 48 -1.41 9.51 -0.47
N LEU A 49 -0.94 10.74 -0.71
CA LEU A 49 -0.25 11.12 -1.94
C LEU A 49 0.97 10.25 -2.20
N LEU A 50 1.86 10.13 -1.22
CA LEU A 50 3.09 9.33 -1.35
C LEU A 50 2.77 7.84 -1.47
N GLY A 51 1.72 7.36 -0.80
CA GLY A 51 1.28 5.97 -0.92
C GLY A 51 0.76 5.64 -2.33
N ILE A 52 -0.06 6.51 -2.93
CA ILE A 52 -0.57 6.29 -4.30
C ILE A 52 0.53 6.47 -5.35
N GLN A 53 1.44 7.43 -5.16
CA GLN A 53 2.58 7.64 -6.06
C GLN A 53 3.55 6.45 -6.00
N ALA A 54 3.83 5.95 -4.79
CA ALA A 54 4.63 4.74 -4.62
C ALA A 54 3.97 3.51 -5.26
N LEU A 55 2.63 3.39 -5.17
CA LEU A 55 1.91 2.32 -5.85
C LEU A 55 2.01 2.44 -7.38
N ALA A 56 1.83 3.64 -7.92
CA ALA A 56 2.00 3.88 -9.35
C ALA A 56 3.43 3.56 -9.82
N GLN A 57 4.46 3.94 -9.05
CA GLN A 57 5.84 3.52 -9.33
C GLN A 57 6.00 2.00 -9.28
N LEU A 58 5.44 1.35 -8.26
CA LEU A 58 5.52 -0.09 -8.05
C LEU A 58 4.91 -0.86 -9.23
N CYS A 59 3.78 -0.43 -9.76
CA CYS A 59 3.09 -1.11 -10.86
C CYS A 59 3.30 -0.45 -12.23
N ASN A 60 4.31 0.44 -12.39
CA ASN A 60 4.53 1.24 -13.60
C ASN A 60 3.24 1.89 -14.16
N GLY A 61 2.37 2.35 -13.26
CA GLY A 61 1.10 3.00 -13.58
C GLY A 61 1.21 4.52 -13.72
N ARG A 62 0.08 5.14 -14.07
CA ARG A 62 -0.07 6.59 -14.24
C ARG A 62 -1.13 7.14 -13.30
N LEU A 63 -0.94 8.36 -12.83
CA LEU A 63 -1.89 9.11 -12.01
C LEU A 63 -2.31 10.40 -12.71
N GLU A 64 -3.51 10.87 -12.40
CA GLU A 64 -3.97 12.24 -12.66
C GLU A 64 -4.56 12.79 -11.36
N GLY A 65 -4.17 14.01 -10.97
CA GLY A 65 -4.63 14.66 -9.73
C GLY A 65 -3.78 14.35 -8.49
N ASP A 66 -2.55 13.86 -8.65
CA ASP A 66 -1.63 13.50 -7.56
C ASP A 66 -0.88 14.71 -7.01
N PHE A 67 -1.62 15.63 -6.39
CA PHE A 67 -1.07 16.75 -5.64
C PHE A 67 -1.70 16.86 -4.25
N LEU A 68 -0.99 17.50 -3.31
CA LEU A 68 -1.48 17.68 -1.94
C LEU A 68 -2.80 18.45 -1.93
N GLY A 69 -3.77 17.98 -1.16
CA GLY A 69 -5.10 18.58 -1.07
C GLY A 69 -6.03 18.24 -2.23
N SER A 70 -5.60 17.48 -3.25
CA SER A 70 -6.51 17.04 -4.30
C SER A 70 -7.68 16.25 -3.74
N GLU A 71 -8.90 16.61 -4.13
CA GLU A 71 -10.11 15.88 -3.77
C GLU A 71 -10.50 14.82 -4.82
N GLU A 72 -9.71 14.70 -5.89
CA GLU A 72 -9.91 13.72 -6.95
C GLU A 72 -8.58 13.09 -7.38
N ILE A 73 -8.61 11.78 -7.63
CA ILE A 73 -7.50 11.07 -8.25
C ILE A 73 -8.03 10.08 -9.29
N LYS A 74 -7.35 10.00 -10.43
CA LYS A 74 -7.49 8.88 -11.36
C LYS A 74 -6.21 8.07 -11.35
N PHE A 75 -6.37 6.76 -11.27
CA PHE A 75 -5.27 5.81 -11.26
C PHE A 75 -5.44 4.81 -12.38
N TYR A 76 -4.40 4.71 -13.21
CA TYR A 76 -4.28 3.79 -14.32
C TYR A 76 -3.17 2.80 -13.98
N PRO A 77 -3.48 1.60 -13.47
CA PRO A 77 -2.46 0.62 -13.14
C PRO A 77 -1.72 0.19 -14.41
N GLY A 78 -0.39 0.05 -14.33
CA GLY A 78 0.41 -0.48 -15.45
C GLY A 78 0.43 -2.01 -15.47
N GLU A 79 1.03 -2.60 -16.49
CA GLU A 79 1.03 -4.06 -16.70
C GLU A 79 2.09 -4.79 -15.87
N SER A 80 3.22 -4.14 -15.58
CA SER A 80 4.38 -4.76 -14.93
C SER A 80 4.62 -4.22 -13.52
N TYR A 81 5.33 -5.00 -12.71
CA TYR A 81 5.71 -4.61 -11.36
C TYR A 81 7.22 -4.46 -11.22
N ARG A 82 7.65 -3.42 -10.50
CA ARG A 82 9.03 -3.29 -10.04
C ARG A 82 9.25 -4.17 -8.81
N ASN A 83 10.45 -4.70 -8.67
CA ASN A 83 10.89 -5.43 -7.47
C ASN A 83 11.50 -4.49 -6.41
N ARG A 84 11.72 -3.21 -6.73
CA ARG A 84 12.30 -2.23 -5.80
C ARG A 84 11.71 -0.84 -6.01
N ILE A 85 11.34 -0.19 -4.91
CA ILE A 85 10.95 1.22 -4.87
C ILE A 85 11.51 1.90 -3.62
N SER A 86 11.64 3.23 -3.67
CA SER A 86 12.12 4.05 -2.57
C SER A 86 11.18 5.23 -2.38
N ILE A 87 10.80 5.49 -1.13
CA ILE A 87 9.77 6.47 -0.77
C ILE A 87 10.40 7.45 0.21
N ASN A 88 10.46 8.72 -0.19
CA ASN A 88 10.85 9.81 0.70
C ASN A 88 9.58 10.44 1.29
N ILE A 89 9.51 10.50 2.62
CA ILE A 89 8.39 11.11 3.35
C ILE A 89 8.96 12.28 4.17
N PRO A 90 8.86 13.52 3.70
CA PRO A 90 9.50 14.69 4.33
C PRO A 90 8.80 15.16 5.62
N THR A 91 7.90 14.34 6.18
CA THR A 91 7.06 14.66 7.35
C THR A 91 6.88 13.39 8.21
N ALA A 92 6.20 13.50 9.34
CA ALA A 92 5.73 12.35 10.13
C ALA A 92 4.53 11.58 9.51
N GLY A 93 4.48 11.44 8.18
CA GLY A 93 3.49 10.60 7.50
C GLY A 93 3.61 9.13 7.91
N SER A 94 2.49 8.47 8.18
CA SER A 94 2.48 7.10 8.67
C SER A 94 2.99 6.10 7.62
N ILE A 95 4.09 5.41 7.94
CA ILE A 95 4.65 4.34 7.10
C ILE A 95 3.68 3.16 7.01
N THR A 96 3.02 2.80 8.12
CA THR A 96 2.10 1.65 8.16
C THR A 96 0.88 1.87 7.28
N LEU A 97 0.35 3.10 7.19
CA LEU A 97 -0.75 3.42 6.26
C LEU A 97 -0.32 3.36 4.79
N ILE A 98 0.92 3.75 4.46
CA ILE A 98 1.45 3.56 3.10
C ILE A 98 1.61 2.07 2.80
N LEU A 99 2.12 1.29 3.76
CA LEU A 99 2.26 -0.15 3.62
C LEU A 99 0.91 -0.86 3.42
N GLN A 100 -0.18 -0.39 4.02
CA GLN A 100 -1.52 -0.94 3.74
C GLN A 100 -1.91 -0.81 2.26
N THR A 101 -1.45 0.23 1.56
CA THR A 101 -1.67 0.41 0.11
C THR A 101 -0.77 -0.51 -0.71
N LEU A 102 0.47 -0.72 -0.28
CA LEU A 102 1.51 -1.39 -1.07
C LEU A 102 1.57 -2.90 -0.87
N ILE A 103 1.27 -3.39 0.34
CA ILE A 103 1.35 -4.82 0.67
C ILE A 103 0.44 -5.68 -0.20
N PRO A 104 -0.87 -5.38 -0.36
CA PRO A 104 -1.72 -6.25 -1.14
C PRO A 104 -1.22 -6.41 -2.58
N PRO A 105 -0.97 -5.35 -3.37
CA PRO A 105 -0.44 -5.50 -4.73
C PRO A 105 0.92 -6.21 -4.79
N ALA A 106 1.81 -5.95 -3.83
CA ALA A 106 3.13 -6.59 -3.77
C ALA A 106 3.05 -8.11 -3.50
N LEU A 107 2.01 -8.60 -2.81
CA LEU A 107 1.79 -10.04 -2.61
C LEU A 107 1.34 -10.73 -3.92
N PHE A 108 0.66 -10.01 -4.81
CA PHE A 108 0.05 -10.56 -6.04
C PHE A 108 0.87 -10.34 -7.33
N THR A 109 2.11 -9.86 -7.25
CA THR A 109 2.93 -9.57 -8.45
C THR A 109 3.14 -10.79 -9.37
N ARG A 110 3.11 -12.02 -8.83
CA ARG A 110 3.18 -13.27 -9.61
C ARG A 110 1.91 -13.57 -10.41
N ALA A 111 0.73 -13.25 -9.87
CA ALA A 111 -0.58 -13.55 -10.49
C ALA A 111 -0.90 -12.59 -11.65
N VAL A 112 -0.28 -11.42 -11.67
CA VAL A 112 -0.44 -10.41 -12.73
C VAL A 112 0.41 -10.71 -13.96
N ALA A 113 1.61 -11.25 -13.76
CA ALA A 113 2.59 -11.43 -14.85
C ALA A 113 2.19 -12.54 -15.84
N LYS A 114 1.18 -13.35 -15.51
CA LYS A 114 0.67 -14.40 -16.39
C LYS A 114 -0.84 -14.45 -16.26
N GLY A 115 -1.55 -14.00 -17.29
CA GLY A 115 -2.98 -14.31 -17.49
C GLY A 115 -3.21 -15.79 -17.84
N GLU A 116 -2.42 -16.70 -17.28
CA GLU A 116 -2.39 -18.10 -17.65
C GLU A 116 -2.69 -18.95 -16.42
N GLU A 117 -3.71 -19.79 -16.60
CA GLU A 117 -3.94 -21.02 -15.87
C GLU A 117 -2.64 -21.81 -15.68
N GLU A 118 -2.62 -22.54 -14.56
CA GLU A 118 -1.56 -23.38 -14.05
C GLU A 118 -0.78 -24.14 -15.14
N THR A 119 0.33 -23.57 -15.61
CA THR A 119 1.46 -24.37 -16.10
C THR A 119 2.56 -24.30 -15.05
N LEU A 120 2.46 -25.26 -14.14
CA LEU A 120 3.58 -25.78 -13.38
C LEU A 120 4.72 -26.12 -14.35
N VAL A 121 5.92 -25.68 -13.98
CA VAL A 121 7.26 -26.22 -14.28
C VAL A 121 8.20 -25.05 -14.61
N SER A 122 9.12 -24.79 -13.66
CA SER A 122 10.36 -24.02 -13.84
C SER A 122 10.28 -22.52 -14.16
N SER A 123 9.44 -21.74 -13.46
CA SER A 123 9.70 -20.30 -13.32
C SER A 123 10.40 -20.01 -11.98
N PRO A 124 11.45 -19.18 -11.94
CA PRO A 124 12.13 -18.85 -10.69
C PRO A 124 11.15 -18.32 -9.65
N ALA A 125 11.46 -18.53 -8.36
CA ALA A 125 10.70 -17.94 -7.28
C ALA A 125 10.58 -16.42 -7.54
N PRO A 126 9.38 -15.83 -7.39
CA PRO A 126 9.20 -14.42 -7.70
C PRO A 126 10.10 -13.60 -6.78
N GLU A 127 10.85 -12.67 -7.37
CA GLU A 127 11.76 -11.85 -6.59
C GLU A 127 11.00 -11.04 -5.53
N PRO A 128 11.52 -10.96 -4.30
CA PRO A 128 10.88 -10.16 -3.26
C PRO A 128 10.79 -8.69 -3.65
N VAL A 129 9.64 -8.07 -3.40
CA VAL A 129 9.48 -6.62 -3.53
C VAL A 129 10.17 -5.95 -2.34
N LYS A 130 11.11 -5.05 -2.62
CA LYS A 130 11.89 -4.29 -1.63
C LYS A 130 11.45 -2.83 -1.62
N ILE A 131 11.03 -2.34 -0.47
CA ILE A 131 10.59 -0.95 -0.29
C ILE A 131 11.49 -0.31 0.76
N THR A 132 12.10 0.81 0.42
CA THR A 132 12.87 1.62 1.38
C THR A 132 12.12 2.91 1.69
N PHE A 133 12.04 3.26 2.96
CA PHE A 133 11.48 4.51 3.45
C PHE A 133 12.60 5.37 4.02
N ASP A 134 12.69 6.61 3.55
CA ASP A 134 13.50 7.66 4.14
C ASP A 134 12.57 8.78 4.63
N GLY A 135 12.55 9.04 5.93
CA GLY A 135 11.55 9.89 6.58
C GLY A 135 10.26 9.14 6.93
N GLY A 136 9.23 9.89 7.33
CA GLY A 136 7.99 9.29 7.83
C GLY A 136 8.04 8.96 9.32
N ALA A 137 6.90 8.54 9.85
CA ALA A 137 6.78 8.07 11.21
C ALA A 137 6.50 6.57 11.27
N THR A 138 7.23 5.89 12.14
CA THR A 138 6.95 4.52 12.56
C THR A 138 5.83 4.48 13.61
N ASP A 139 5.67 5.58 14.33
CA ASP A 139 4.77 5.73 15.47
C ASP A 139 4.13 7.13 15.40
N THR A 140 2.85 7.19 15.05
CA THR A 140 2.11 8.46 14.90
C THR A 140 0.62 8.26 15.14
N PHE A 141 -0.08 9.35 15.41
CA PHE A 141 -1.51 9.34 15.74
C PHE A 141 -2.37 8.76 14.61
N PHE A 142 -3.50 8.17 14.99
CA PHE A 142 -4.52 7.65 14.06
C PHE A 142 -3.98 6.65 13.03
N SER A 143 -2.91 5.94 13.38
CA SER A 143 -2.33 4.86 12.59
C SER A 143 -1.77 3.76 13.49
N PRO A 144 -1.70 2.50 13.03
CA PRO A 144 -0.99 1.46 13.76
C PRO A 144 0.50 1.83 13.90
N THR A 145 1.08 1.60 15.07
CA THR A 145 2.54 1.64 15.23
C THR A 145 3.20 0.54 14.40
N VAL A 146 4.46 0.72 14.02
CA VAL A 146 5.19 -0.30 13.25
C VAL A 146 5.30 -1.62 14.03
N ASP A 147 5.36 -1.58 15.36
CA ASP A 147 5.43 -2.80 16.17
C ASP A 147 4.09 -3.54 16.25
N HIS A 148 2.97 -2.82 16.41
CA HIS A 148 1.66 -3.44 16.25
C HIS A 148 1.52 -4.06 14.86
N PHE A 149 1.99 -3.35 13.83
CA PHE A 149 1.97 -3.84 12.47
C PHE A 149 2.79 -5.13 12.31
N ARG A 150 4.02 -5.18 12.86
CA ARG A 150 4.93 -6.35 12.80
C ARG A 150 4.44 -7.54 13.61
N TYR A 151 4.04 -7.31 14.86
CA TYR A 151 3.80 -8.37 15.83
C TYR A 151 2.34 -8.81 15.90
N VAL A 152 1.41 -8.05 15.32
CA VAL A 152 -0.03 -8.41 15.30
C VAL A 152 -0.54 -8.56 13.88
N PHE A 153 -0.51 -7.50 13.07
CA PHE A 153 -1.10 -7.54 11.73
C PHE A 153 -0.35 -8.53 10.81
N LEU A 154 0.98 -8.41 10.72
CA LEU A 154 1.78 -9.30 9.88
C LEU A 154 1.78 -10.74 10.39
N LYS A 155 1.63 -10.97 11.70
CA LYS A 155 1.48 -12.33 12.25
C LYS A 155 0.18 -13.00 11.84
N ASN A 156 -0.90 -12.24 11.68
CA ASN A 156 -2.12 -12.79 11.09
C ASN A 156 -2.01 -12.96 9.57
N LEU A 157 -1.31 -12.05 8.88
CA LEU A 157 -1.03 -12.18 7.45
C LEU A 157 -0.17 -13.42 7.13
N GLU A 158 0.79 -13.76 7.98
CA GLU A 158 1.61 -14.98 7.85
C GLU A 158 0.74 -16.25 7.86
N LYS A 159 -0.37 -16.27 8.63
CA LYS A 159 -1.29 -17.43 8.68
C LYS A 159 -1.99 -17.69 7.33
N ILE A 160 -2.20 -16.66 6.51
CA ILE A 160 -2.70 -16.82 5.12
C ILE A 160 -1.58 -16.97 4.10
N GLY A 161 -0.33 -17.14 4.54
CA GLY A 161 0.84 -17.34 3.67
C GLY A 161 1.52 -16.07 3.18
N GLY A 162 1.07 -14.89 3.61
CA GLY A 162 1.70 -13.61 3.27
C GLY A 162 2.92 -13.35 4.14
N LYS A 163 4.10 -13.27 3.53
CA LYS A 163 5.36 -13.03 4.24
C LYS A 163 5.89 -11.62 3.96
N VAL A 164 5.93 -10.80 5.00
CA VAL A 164 6.46 -9.43 4.97
C VAL A 164 7.45 -9.26 6.11
N GLU A 165 8.66 -8.82 5.78
CA GLU A 165 9.72 -8.54 6.74
C GLU A 165 9.88 -7.01 6.83
N ILE A 166 9.82 -6.44 8.03
CA ILE A 166 10.04 -5.01 8.29
C ILE A 166 11.25 -4.86 9.21
N ASN A 167 12.28 -4.17 8.72
CA ASN A 167 13.47 -3.79 9.46
C ASN A 167 13.45 -2.29 9.74
N THR A 168 13.37 -1.91 11.02
CA THR A 168 13.35 -0.50 11.43
C THR A 168 14.74 -0.09 11.87
N LEU A 169 15.48 0.55 10.95
CA LEU A 169 16.84 1.04 11.20
C LEU A 169 16.83 2.30 12.07
N ARG A 170 15.81 3.14 11.89
CA ARG A 170 15.60 4.34 12.69
C ARG A 170 14.09 4.57 12.86
N ARG A 171 13.67 4.83 14.09
CA ARG A 171 12.30 5.25 14.40
C ARG A 171 12.06 6.69 13.96
N GLY A 172 10.82 7.00 13.62
CA GLY A 172 10.38 8.36 13.33
C GLY A 172 9.08 8.67 14.04
N TYR A 173 8.97 9.89 14.55
CA TYR A 173 7.86 10.33 15.39
C TYR A 173 7.34 11.68 14.91
N TYR A 174 6.09 11.99 15.23
CA TYR A 174 5.56 13.34 15.02
C TYR A 174 6.30 14.39 15.86
N PRO A 175 6.54 15.62 15.35
CA PRO A 175 6.12 16.13 14.04
C PRO A 175 7.07 15.87 12.85
N GLU A 176 8.35 15.64 13.09
CA GLU A 176 9.37 15.65 12.03
C GLU A 176 9.41 14.36 11.21
N GLY A 177 9.10 13.22 11.81
CA GLY A 177 9.28 11.90 11.21
C GLY A 177 10.74 11.46 11.28
N GLY A 178 11.40 11.30 10.13
CA GLY A 178 12.81 10.94 10.06
C GLY A 178 13.14 9.44 10.22
N ALA A 179 12.14 8.57 10.07
CA ALA A 179 12.35 7.13 10.12
C ALA A 179 13.26 6.63 8.98
N LYS A 180 13.89 5.48 9.20
CA LYS A 180 14.55 4.68 8.16
C LYS A 180 14.04 3.26 8.28
N VAL A 181 13.28 2.81 7.30
CA VAL A 181 12.62 1.49 7.33
C VAL A 181 12.86 0.77 6.01
N GLU A 182 13.23 -0.50 6.11
CA GLU A 182 13.33 -1.40 4.97
C GLU A 182 12.23 -2.45 5.08
N VAL A 183 11.53 -2.70 3.98
CA VAL A 183 10.45 -3.68 3.91
C VAL A 183 10.71 -4.63 2.76
N LYS A 184 10.54 -5.92 3.01
CA LYS A 184 10.64 -6.97 2.01
C LYS A 184 9.36 -7.78 2.01
N ILE A 185 8.69 -7.85 0.86
CA ILE A 185 7.42 -8.55 0.67
C ILE A 185 7.67 -9.70 -0.30
N LEU A 186 7.36 -10.93 0.11
CA LEU A 186 7.47 -12.09 -0.75
C LEU A 186 6.13 -12.34 -1.45
N PRO A 187 6.08 -12.32 -2.79
CA PRO A 187 4.87 -12.64 -3.52
C PRO A 187 4.41 -14.07 -3.25
N THR A 188 3.11 -14.27 -3.12
CA THR A 188 2.54 -15.55 -2.65
C THR A 188 1.12 -15.76 -3.16
N LYS A 189 0.63 -17.01 -3.09
CA LYS A 189 -0.79 -17.34 -3.22
C LYS A 189 -1.37 -17.43 -1.80
N LEU A 190 -2.37 -16.61 -1.52
CA LEU A 190 -3.00 -16.59 -0.20
C LEU A 190 -3.82 -17.86 0.06
N LYS A 191 -3.88 -18.27 1.32
CA LYS A 191 -4.65 -19.42 1.81
C LYS A 191 -5.86 -18.95 2.59
N ASN A 192 -6.87 -19.81 2.72
CA ASN A 192 -8.00 -19.56 3.60
C ASN A 192 -7.54 -19.49 5.06
N LEU A 193 -8.20 -18.62 5.84
CA LEU A 193 -7.99 -18.50 7.27
C LEU A 193 -9.33 -18.50 7.98
N ASN A 194 -9.42 -19.31 9.03
CA ASN A 194 -10.59 -19.38 9.90
C ASN A 194 -10.14 -19.02 11.32
N LEU A 195 -10.66 -17.90 11.84
CA LEU A 195 -10.41 -17.41 13.21
C LEU A 195 -11.75 -17.12 13.87
N THR A 196 -12.42 -18.17 14.34
CA THR A 196 -13.72 -18.09 15.02
C THR A 196 -13.59 -17.88 16.53
N GLU A 197 -12.43 -18.19 17.09
CA GLU A 197 -12.13 -18.12 18.52
C GLU A 197 -10.80 -17.38 18.76
N ARG A 198 -10.57 -16.98 20.02
CA ARG A 198 -9.50 -16.06 20.41
C ARG A 198 -8.18 -16.76 20.70
#